data_AF-A0A552UZ86-F1
#
_entry.id   AF-A0A552UZ86-F1
#
_cell.length_a   1.000
_cell.length_b   1.000
_cell.length_c   1.000
_cell.angle_alpha   90.00
_cell.angle_beta   90.00
_cell.angle_gamma   90.00
#
_symmetry.space_group_name_H-M   'P 1'
#
loop_
_entity.id
_entity.type
_entity.pdbx_description
1 polymer ?
#
loop_
_entity_poly.entity_id
_entity_poly.type
_entity_poly.pdbx_seq_one_letter_code
_entity_poly.pdbx_strand_id
1 'polypeptide(L)'
;MEKIIEYIDDYLRVNNLIQIDAVTANAILAKAGILRDSVDRLGKPLRELLRKNKIPHAFQNGRNWIIPKSDSKVTFINKQESDSKYKTAKKDSFSKFQIKDDSILPLKFKGITQINAIPALPGIYCLKIKEPSLLPEIFCSHLIDRGHDIIYIGLAKNLKRRLNQELFAKGHGTFFRSLGAVLGYRPEQGSLLNKINKKNFKFSAKDEQEIIKWIVENIELDWILIEGDLNFFEGNYIRKYKPLLNIDKNPLKLLELSTLRAECVEIANSMNFKAL
;
A
#
# COMPACT_ATOMS: atom_id res chain seq x y z
N MET A 1 20.36 10.81 24.85
CA MET A 1 19.50 10.16 23.83
C MET A 1 20.01 10.48 22.44
N GLU A 2 20.35 11.75 22.17
CA GLU A 2 21.01 12.20 20.95
C GLU A 2 22.23 11.33 20.57
N LYS A 3 23.14 11.06 21.53
CA LYS A 3 24.30 10.18 21.31
C LYS A 3 23.97 8.75 20.82
N ILE A 4 22.80 8.21 21.17
CA ILE A 4 22.36 6.89 20.69
C ILE A 4 21.90 6.98 19.24
N ILE A 5 21.10 8.01 18.93
CA ILE A 5 20.55 8.24 17.60
C ILE A 5 21.68 8.53 16.61
N GLU A 6 22.58 9.47 16.96
CA GLU A 6 23.74 9.84 16.15
C GLU A 6 24.62 8.63 15.83
N TYR A 7 24.90 7.79 16.83
CA TYR A 7 25.72 6.60 16.62
C TYR A 7 25.05 5.57 15.70
N ILE A 8 23.74 5.35 15.85
CA ILE A 8 22.98 4.48 14.95
C ILE A 8 23.02 5.06 13.53
N ASP A 9 22.82 6.36 13.38
CA ASP A 9 22.83 7.02 12.07
C ASP A 9 24.17 6.94 11.35
N ASP A 10 25.26 7.12 12.09
CA ASP A 10 26.61 6.99 11.57
C ASP A 10 26.91 5.56 11.17
N TYR A 11 26.48 4.58 11.97
CA TYR A 11 26.61 3.18 11.61
C TYR A 11 25.84 2.87 10.32
N LEU A 12 24.60 3.33 10.22
CA LEU A 12 23.77 3.17 9.03
C LEU A 12 24.43 3.82 7.80
N ARG A 13 24.96 5.03 7.96
CA ARG A 13 25.67 5.78 6.91
C ARG A 13 26.93 5.05 6.42
N VAL A 14 27.80 4.63 7.32
CA VAL A 14 29.08 3.97 6.98
C VAL A 14 28.85 2.62 6.30
N ASN A 15 27.80 1.90 6.70
CA ASN A 15 27.47 0.58 6.14
C ASN A 15 26.49 0.65 4.96
N ASN A 16 26.13 1.85 4.50
CA ASN A 16 25.14 2.06 3.45
C ASN A 16 23.80 1.33 3.71
N LEU A 17 23.39 1.31 4.98
CA LEU A 17 22.12 0.75 5.46
C LEU A 17 21.12 1.87 5.69
N ILE A 18 19.85 1.62 5.38
CA ILE A 18 18.77 2.60 5.58
C ILE A 18 18.05 2.42 6.94
N GLN A 19 18.17 1.23 7.53
CA GLN A 19 17.58 0.88 8.82
C GLN A 19 18.28 -0.31 9.44
N ILE A 20 18.04 -0.52 10.72
CA ILE A 20 18.60 -1.62 11.52
C ILE A 20 17.55 -2.15 12.51
N ASP A 21 17.60 -3.43 12.84
CA ASP A 21 16.73 -3.98 13.89
C ASP A 21 17.29 -3.68 15.29
N ALA A 22 16.42 -3.70 16.30
CA ALA A 22 16.82 -3.33 17.66
C ALA A 22 17.82 -4.29 18.34
N VAL A 23 17.96 -5.53 17.88
CA VAL A 23 18.97 -6.44 18.45
C VAL A 23 20.34 -6.07 17.92
N THR A 24 20.46 -5.91 16.59
CA THR A 24 21.71 -5.51 15.95
C THR A 24 22.12 -4.09 16.38
N ALA A 25 21.17 -3.15 16.47
CA ALA A 25 21.42 -1.80 16.94
C ALA A 25 21.90 -1.77 18.41
N ASN A 26 21.36 -2.62 19.27
CA ASN A 26 21.85 -2.69 20.64
C ASN A 26 23.27 -3.26 20.71
N ALA A 27 23.60 -4.26 19.89
CA ALA A 27 24.93 -4.86 19.87
C ALA A 27 26.03 -3.85 19.49
N ILE A 28 25.78 -3.01 18.47
CA ILE A 28 26.75 -1.97 18.07
C ILE A 28 26.91 -0.89 19.12
N LEU A 29 25.82 -0.50 19.82
CA LEU A 29 25.88 0.47 20.91
C LEU A 29 26.61 -0.08 22.13
N ALA A 30 26.46 -1.38 22.40
CA ALA A 30 27.18 -2.06 23.49
C ALA A 30 28.68 -2.15 23.19
N LYS A 31 29.05 -2.52 21.96
CA LYS A 31 30.44 -2.52 21.50
C LYS A 31 31.09 -1.12 21.60
N ALA A 32 30.30 -0.07 21.38
CA ALA A 32 30.73 1.33 21.49
C ALA A 32 30.75 1.86 22.94
N GLY A 33 30.31 1.09 23.93
CA GLY A 33 30.17 1.54 25.32
C GLY A 33 29.07 2.58 25.54
N ILE A 34 28.15 2.75 24.58
CA ILE A 34 27.07 3.76 24.63
C ILE A 34 25.83 3.22 25.34
N LEU A 35 25.52 1.93 25.17
CA LEU A 35 24.39 1.27 25.83
C LEU A 35 24.79 -0.14 26.25
N ARG A 36 24.78 -0.43 27.56
CA ARG A 36 25.10 -1.77 28.07
C ARG A 36 23.99 -2.75 27.71
N ASP A 37 24.32 -3.85 27.03
CA ASP A 37 23.34 -4.90 26.72
C ASP A 37 23.01 -5.78 27.94
N SER A 38 21.85 -6.43 27.88
CA SER A 38 21.43 -7.43 28.85
C SER A 38 22.03 -8.79 28.47
N VAL A 39 22.71 -9.43 29.42
CA VAL A 39 23.31 -10.77 29.23
C VAL A 39 22.23 -11.82 28.97
N ASP A 40 21.08 -11.73 29.66
CA ASP A 40 19.99 -12.70 29.55
C ASP A 40 19.05 -12.49 28.37
N ARG A 41 19.03 -11.29 27.77
CA ARG A 41 18.08 -10.93 26.71
C ARG A 41 18.61 -9.82 25.82
N LEU A 42 19.38 -10.21 24.80
CA LEU A 42 20.00 -9.31 23.83
C LEU A 42 19.02 -8.26 23.29
N GLY A 43 19.42 -6.99 23.28
CA GLY A 43 18.60 -5.89 22.80
C GLY A 43 17.43 -5.51 23.70
N LYS A 44 17.30 -6.06 24.91
CA LYS A 44 16.29 -5.63 25.88
C LYS A 44 16.42 -4.13 26.23
N PRO A 45 17.62 -3.59 26.53
CA PRO A 45 17.77 -2.20 26.94
C PRO A 45 17.31 -1.22 25.86
N LEU A 46 17.73 -1.41 24.61
CA LEU A 46 17.28 -0.55 23.51
C LEU A 46 15.78 -0.68 23.29
N ARG A 47 15.22 -1.90 23.30
CA ARG A 47 13.76 -2.11 23.14
C ARG A 47 12.93 -1.44 24.24
N GLU A 48 13.44 -1.28 25.45
CA GLU A 48 12.76 -0.51 26.50
C GLU A 48 12.76 0.99 26.22
N LEU A 49 13.86 1.54 25.69
CA LEU A 49 13.92 2.93 25.24
C LEU A 49 12.94 3.19 24.07
N LEU A 50 12.84 2.22 23.15
CA LEU A 50 11.92 2.28 22.02
C LEU A 50 10.45 2.26 22.48
N ARG A 51 10.09 1.38 23.43
CA ARG A 51 8.73 1.36 24.02
C ARG A 51 8.37 2.66 24.75
N LYS A 52 9.36 3.36 25.29
CA LYS A 52 9.21 4.69 25.93
C LYS A 52 9.26 5.84 24.94
N ASN A 53 9.21 5.56 23.63
CA ASN A 53 9.25 6.54 22.55
C ASN A 53 10.46 7.50 22.61
N LYS A 54 11.63 7.01 23.06
CA LYS A 54 12.85 7.84 23.15
C LYS A 54 13.60 7.97 21.83
N ILE A 55 13.28 7.14 20.85
CA ILE A 55 13.76 7.23 19.46
C ILE A 55 12.51 7.32 18.58
N PRO A 56 12.02 8.55 18.30
CA PRO A 56 10.66 8.74 17.79
C PRO A 56 10.47 8.28 16.34
N HIS A 57 11.54 8.11 15.57
CA HIS A 57 11.50 7.60 14.19
C HIS A 57 11.58 6.06 14.10
N ALA A 58 11.78 5.37 15.23
CA ALA A 58 11.75 3.92 15.27
C ALA A 58 10.32 3.40 15.37
N PHE A 59 10.05 2.24 14.77
CA PHE A 59 8.71 1.66 14.72
C PHE A 59 8.73 0.14 14.92
N GLN A 60 7.57 -0.44 15.26
CA GLN A 60 7.40 -1.88 15.36
C GLN A 60 6.95 -2.48 14.03
N ASN A 61 7.63 -3.56 13.61
CA ASN A 61 7.21 -4.45 12.54
C ASN A 61 6.90 -5.84 13.13
N GLY A 62 5.63 -6.08 13.44
CA GLY A 62 5.21 -7.25 14.22
C GLY A 62 5.79 -7.21 15.64
N ARG A 63 6.56 -8.25 16.02
CA ARG A 63 7.25 -8.31 17.33
C ARG A 63 8.61 -7.61 17.34
N ASN A 64 9.10 -7.19 16.18
CA ASN A 64 10.44 -6.64 16.01
C ASN A 64 10.40 -5.12 15.99
N TRP A 65 11.47 -4.50 16.47
CA TRP A 65 11.67 -3.06 16.40
C TRP A 65 12.65 -2.74 15.28
N ILE A 66 12.33 -1.73 14.48
CA ILE A 66 13.13 -1.24 13.37
C ILE A 66 13.46 0.23 13.61
N ILE A 67 14.73 0.58 13.41
CA ILE A 67 15.28 1.91 13.61
C ILE A 67 15.84 2.38 12.26
N PRO A 68 15.11 3.20 11.49
CA PRO A 68 15.66 3.84 10.30
C PRO A 68 16.66 4.93 10.67
N LYS A 69 17.43 5.41 9.69
CA LYS A 69 18.27 6.60 9.90
C LYS A 69 17.37 7.77 10.30
N SER A 70 17.76 8.57 11.28
CA SER A 70 16.94 9.66 11.80
C SER A 70 16.60 10.73 10.76
N ASP A 71 17.42 10.82 9.70
CA ASP A 71 17.26 11.71 8.54
C ASP A 71 16.77 10.99 7.27
N SER A 72 16.38 9.70 7.34
CA SER A 72 15.96 8.90 6.18
C SER A 72 14.77 9.53 5.45
N LYS A 73 15.07 10.31 4.40
CA LYS A 73 14.15 10.69 3.34
C LYS A 73 14.25 9.65 2.23
N VAL A 74 13.17 8.92 1.99
CA VAL A 74 13.05 7.94 0.90
C VAL A 74 13.21 8.66 -0.46
N THR A 75 14.13 8.22 -1.31
CA THR A 75 14.40 8.79 -2.65
C THR A 75 13.58 8.11 -3.75
N PHE A 76 12.94 8.90 -4.64
CA PHE A 76 12.16 8.45 -5.80
C PHE A 76 12.58 9.20 -7.08
N ILE A 77 12.61 8.51 -8.23
CA ILE A 77 13.00 9.03 -9.56
C ILE A 77 11.73 9.37 -10.37
N ASN A 78 11.67 10.56 -10.98
CA ASN A 78 10.69 10.90 -12.01
C ASN A 78 11.40 11.51 -13.23
N LYS A 79 11.10 11.03 -14.44
CA LYS A 79 11.36 11.74 -15.69
C LYS A 79 10.22 11.50 -16.67
N GLN A 80 9.58 12.58 -17.11
CA GLN A 80 8.91 12.62 -18.41
C GLN A 80 9.68 13.63 -19.27
N GLU A 81 10.22 13.14 -20.39
CA GLU A 81 10.21 13.84 -21.67
C GLU A 81 10.43 12.79 -22.76
N SER A 82 9.58 12.85 -23.79
CA SER A 82 9.40 11.89 -24.87
C SER A 82 10.45 12.02 -25.98
N ASP A 83 10.65 10.88 -26.64
CA ASP A 83 11.15 10.68 -28.00
C ASP A 83 12.62 11.02 -28.34
N SER A 84 13.48 10.00 -28.34
CA SER A 84 13.99 9.42 -29.60
C SER A 84 15.05 8.34 -29.36
N LYS A 85 14.95 7.26 -30.16
CA LYS A 85 16.00 6.28 -30.52
C LYS A 85 16.70 5.50 -29.39
N TYR A 86 16.26 4.25 -29.21
CA TYR A 86 17.02 3.19 -28.55
C TYR A 86 18.38 2.97 -29.22
N LYS A 87 19.49 3.38 -28.55
CA LYS A 87 20.81 2.74 -28.66
C LYS A 87 21.63 2.92 -27.36
N THR A 88 21.99 1.78 -26.77
CA THR A 88 23.24 1.43 -26.04
C THR A 88 23.91 2.40 -25.03
N ALA A 89 23.89 1.99 -23.75
CA ALA A 89 24.90 2.08 -22.66
C ALA A 89 25.72 3.37 -22.40
N LYS A 90 25.58 3.98 -21.19
CA LYS A 90 26.57 4.00 -20.06
C LYS A 90 26.22 5.05 -18.96
N LYS A 91 26.83 4.80 -17.80
CA LYS A 91 26.92 5.50 -16.50
C LYS A 91 26.90 7.04 -16.47
N ASP A 92 26.34 7.50 -15.36
CA ASP A 92 26.59 8.74 -14.59
C ASP A 92 25.92 10.07 -14.97
N SER A 93 25.41 10.69 -13.89
CA SER A 93 25.00 12.08 -13.65
C SER A 93 23.49 12.38 -13.74
N PHE A 94 22.79 12.22 -12.61
CA PHE A 94 21.51 12.90 -12.37
C PHE A 94 21.55 13.66 -11.05
N SER A 95 21.34 14.97 -11.16
CA SER A 95 21.47 15.99 -10.14
C SER A 95 20.36 15.90 -9.09
N LYS A 96 20.77 16.27 -7.87
CA LYS A 96 20.10 16.13 -6.58
C LYS A 96 19.04 17.22 -6.41
N PHE A 97 17.76 16.86 -6.28
CA PHE A 97 16.71 17.78 -5.82
C PHE A 97 15.99 17.23 -4.58
N GLN A 98 15.89 18.06 -3.54
CA GLN A 98 15.32 17.76 -2.23
C GLN A 98 13.84 18.17 -2.20
N ILE A 99 12.94 17.29 -1.77
CA ILE A 99 11.57 17.66 -1.42
C ILE A 99 11.51 18.02 0.07
N LYS A 100 11.05 19.25 0.33
CA LYS A 100 10.58 19.74 1.63
C LYS A 100 9.04 19.73 1.55
N ASP A 101 8.37 18.69 2.04
CA ASP A 101 7.09 18.80 2.75
C ASP A 101 6.52 17.43 3.15
N ASP A 102 5.80 17.38 4.26
CA ASP A 102 5.07 16.21 4.79
C ASP A 102 3.68 16.01 4.14
N SER A 103 3.30 16.91 3.22
CA SER A 103 2.08 16.85 2.43
C SER A 103 2.23 15.83 1.30
N ILE A 104 1.20 14.97 1.16
CA ILE A 104 0.78 14.24 -0.06
C ILE A 104 1.95 13.87 -0.98
N LEU A 105 2.25 12.55 -1.07
CA LEU A 105 2.96 11.95 -2.21
C LEU A 105 2.69 12.81 -3.46
N PRO A 106 3.68 13.28 -4.25
CA PRO A 106 3.48 14.24 -5.33
C PRO A 106 2.67 13.61 -6.47
N LEU A 107 1.42 13.29 -6.18
CA LEU A 107 0.55 12.48 -6.98
C LEU A 107 -0.21 13.41 -7.91
N LYS A 108 -0.05 13.18 -9.20
CA LYS A 108 -0.77 13.85 -10.26
C LYS A 108 -1.84 12.91 -10.76
N PHE A 109 -2.97 12.90 -10.06
CA PHE A 109 -4.12 12.08 -10.42
C PHE A 109 -4.59 12.35 -11.83
N LYS A 110 -4.86 11.27 -12.56
CA LYS A 110 -5.37 11.29 -13.93
C LYS A 110 -6.54 10.33 -14.07
N GLY A 111 -7.40 10.62 -15.04
CA GLY A 111 -8.44 9.69 -15.47
C GLY A 111 -7.86 8.36 -15.96
N ILE A 112 -8.62 7.28 -15.77
CA ILE A 112 -8.19 5.90 -16.04
C ILE A 112 -7.99 5.59 -17.55
N THR A 113 -8.39 6.49 -18.44
CA THR A 113 -8.19 6.39 -19.90
C THR A 113 -6.71 6.31 -20.31
N GLN A 114 -5.77 6.68 -19.43
CA GLN A 114 -4.33 6.67 -19.73
C GLN A 114 -3.58 5.39 -19.30
N ILE A 115 -4.25 4.24 -19.11
CA ILE A 115 -3.60 3.03 -18.57
C ILE A 115 -2.42 2.50 -19.42
N ASN A 116 -2.39 2.82 -20.72
CA ASN A 116 -1.34 2.33 -21.62
C ASN A 116 0.05 2.84 -21.26
N ALA A 117 0.13 4.00 -20.59
CA ALA A 117 1.38 4.60 -20.14
C ALA A 117 1.93 3.95 -18.85
N ILE A 118 1.21 3.01 -18.23
CA ILE A 118 1.61 2.43 -16.95
C ILE A 118 2.74 1.42 -17.15
N PRO A 119 3.87 1.57 -16.44
CA PRO A 119 5.01 0.69 -16.58
C PRO A 119 4.76 -0.69 -15.98
N ALA A 120 5.43 -1.70 -16.54
CA ALA A 120 5.46 -3.06 -16.01
C ALA A 120 6.49 -3.21 -14.86
N LEU A 121 6.61 -2.19 -14.01
CA LEU A 121 7.61 -2.08 -12.94
C LEU A 121 6.96 -2.10 -11.54
N PRO A 122 7.76 -2.34 -10.48
CA PRO A 122 7.28 -2.22 -9.11
C PRO A 122 6.85 -0.80 -8.74
N GLY A 123 5.80 -0.69 -7.94
CA GLY A 123 5.35 0.61 -7.45
C GLY A 123 4.11 0.58 -6.56
N ILE A 124 3.73 1.78 -6.12
CA ILE A 124 2.47 2.08 -5.44
C ILE A 124 1.52 2.71 -6.44
N TYR A 125 0.23 2.37 -6.33
CA TYR A 125 -0.85 3.12 -6.93
C TYR A 125 -1.86 3.58 -5.88
N CYS A 126 -2.47 4.73 -6.13
CA CYS A 126 -3.50 5.34 -5.32
C CYS A 126 -4.72 5.63 -6.21
N LEU A 127 -5.89 5.28 -5.71
CA LEU A 127 -7.18 5.51 -6.35
C LEU A 127 -7.97 6.51 -5.53
N LYS A 128 -8.49 7.52 -6.19
CA LYS A 128 -9.39 8.52 -5.64
C LYS A 128 -10.73 8.48 -6.35
N ILE A 129 -11.80 8.80 -5.63
CA ILE A 129 -13.08 9.08 -6.25
C ILE A 129 -13.15 10.56 -6.62
N LYS A 130 -13.71 10.88 -7.79
CA LYS A 130 -13.89 12.28 -8.22
C LYS A 130 -14.83 13.05 -7.30
N GLU A 131 -15.89 12.39 -6.83
CA GLU A 131 -16.86 12.97 -5.92
C GLU A 131 -17.39 11.93 -4.92
N PRO A 132 -17.30 12.16 -3.60
CA PRO A 132 -17.75 11.19 -2.59
C PRO A 132 -19.23 10.78 -2.71
N SER A 133 -20.10 11.69 -3.17
CA SER A 133 -21.55 11.45 -3.32
C SER A 133 -21.90 10.38 -4.36
N LEU A 134 -20.94 9.99 -5.21
CA LEU A 134 -21.09 8.89 -6.17
C LEU A 134 -21.07 7.51 -5.51
N LEU A 135 -20.66 7.43 -4.23
CA LEU A 135 -20.74 6.20 -3.42
C LEU A 135 -22.10 6.12 -2.71
N PRO A 136 -22.55 4.91 -2.33
CA PRO A 136 -23.68 4.76 -1.42
C PRO A 136 -23.46 5.55 -0.12
N GLU A 137 -24.55 6.08 0.44
CA GLU A 137 -24.57 7.08 1.53
C GLU A 137 -23.63 6.73 2.71
N ILE A 138 -23.63 5.47 3.15
CA ILE A 138 -22.79 5.02 4.27
C ILE A 138 -21.28 5.13 3.95
N PHE A 139 -20.88 4.81 2.72
CA PHE A 139 -19.50 4.92 2.27
C PHE A 139 -19.09 6.36 1.99
N CYS A 140 -20.01 7.17 1.45
CA CYS A 140 -19.84 8.61 1.28
C CYS A 140 -19.56 9.28 2.64
N SER A 141 -20.40 9.02 3.64
CA SER A 141 -20.27 9.58 4.99
C SER A 141 -18.92 9.24 5.61
N HIS A 142 -18.52 7.97 5.56
CA HIS A 142 -17.21 7.55 6.06
C HIS A 142 -16.03 8.19 5.32
N LEU A 143 -16.17 8.49 4.03
CA LEU A 143 -15.12 9.14 3.27
C LEU A 143 -15.01 10.62 3.62
N ILE A 144 -16.15 11.30 3.80
CA ILE A 144 -16.24 12.69 4.29
C ILE A 144 -15.58 12.79 5.68
N ASP A 145 -15.90 11.88 6.60
CA ASP A 145 -15.32 11.85 7.96
C ASP A 145 -13.79 11.70 7.95
N ARG A 146 -13.22 11.06 6.93
CA ARG A 146 -11.77 10.92 6.77
C ARG A 146 -11.10 12.19 6.25
N GLY A 147 -11.87 13.14 5.72
CA GLY A 147 -11.36 14.42 5.22
C GLY A 147 -10.55 14.31 3.93
N HIS A 148 -10.79 13.27 3.11
CA HIS A 148 -10.13 13.08 1.81
C HIS A 148 -10.97 12.22 0.87
N ASP A 149 -10.52 12.06 -0.36
CA ASP A 149 -11.15 11.35 -1.50
C ASP A 149 -10.49 10.00 -1.84
N ILE A 150 -9.46 9.59 -1.09
CA ILE A 150 -8.71 8.34 -1.32
C ILE A 150 -9.57 7.12 -0.97
N ILE A 151 -9.86 6.29 -1.96
CA ILE A 151 -10.65 5.07 -1.79
C ILE A 151 -9.80 3.81 -1.73
N TYR A 152 -8.62 3.77 -2.34
CA TYR A 152 -7.77 2.58 -2.30
C TYR A 152 -6.30 2.89 -2.56
N ILE A 153 -5.41 2.21 -1.86
CA ILE A 153 -3.97 2.21 -2.11
C ILE A 153 -3.52 0.76 -2.26
N GLY A 154 -2.73 0.47 -3.28
CA GLY A 154 -2.18 -0.85 -3.46
C GLY A 154 -0.76 -0.83 -4.00
N LEU A 155 -0.10 -1.96 -3.83
CA LEU A 155 1.25 -2.16 -4.33
C LEU A 155 1.32 -3.28 -5.34
N ALA A 156 2.30 -3.16 -6.22
CA ALA A 156 2.56 -4.16 -7.23
C ALA A 156 4.05 -4.30 -7.48
N LYS A 157 4.51 -5.53 -7.73
CA LYS A 157 5.79 -5.78 -8.40
C LYS A 157 5.72 -5.47 -9.90
N ASN A 158 4.51 -5.34 -10.43
CA ASN A 158 4.23 -5.01 -11.82
C ASN A 158 2.92 -4.21 -11.85
N LEU A 159 3.04 -2.87 -11.87
CA LEU A 159 1.91 -1.93 -11.85
C LEU A 159 0.94 -2.21 -13.00
N LYS A 160 1.44 -2.32 -14.24
CA LYS A 160 0.59 -2.59 -15.42
C LYS A 160 -0.31 -3.81 -15.22
N ARG A 161 0.25 -4.95 -14.82
CA ARG A 161 -0.53 -6.18 -14.60
C ARG A 161 -1.53 -6.00 -13.45
N ARG A 162 -1.10 -5.43 -12.33
CA ARG A 162 -1.95 -5.29 -11.15
C ARG A 162 -3.11 -4.33 -11.40
N LEU A 163 -2.86 -3.18 -12.03
CA LEU A 163 -3.92 -2.22 -12.34
C LEU A 163 -4.91 -2.76 -13.37
N ASN A 164 -4.49 -3.61 -14.31
CA ASN A 164 -5.42 -4.34 -15.16
C ASN A 164 -6.33 -5.30 -14.36
N GLN A 165 -5.84 -5.90 -13.28
CA GLN A 165 -6.66 -6.74 -12.39
C GLN A 165 -7.62 -5.89 -11.55
N GLU A 166 -7.15 -4.76 -11.02
CA GLU A 166 -7.92 -3.91 -10.11
C GLU A 166 -8.95 -3.05 -10.82
N LEU A 167 -8.69 -2.59 -12.05
CA LEU A 167 -9.55 -1.64 -12.75
C LEU A 167 -10.37 -2.27 -13.87
N PHE A 168 -9.94 -3.41 -14.42
CA PHE A 168 -10.48 -3.98 -15.66
C PHE A 168 -10.84 -5.47 -15.59
N ALA A 169 -11.01 -6.01 -14.39
CA ALA A 169 -11.35 -7.42 -14.15
C ALA A 169 -10.43 -8.46 -14.85
N LYS A 170 -9.21 -8.09 -15.27
CA LYS A 170 -8.26 -8.99 -15.96
C LYS A 170 -7.52 -9.89 -14.97
N GLY A 171 -8.26 -10.74 -14.26
CA GLY A 171 -7.75 -11.66 -13.24
C GLY A 171 -8.42 -11.43 -11.89
N HIS A 172 -7.62 -11.35 -10.81
CA HIS A 172 -8.12 -11.20 -9.45
C HIS A 172 -7.75 -9.82 -8.88
N GLY A 173 -8.66 -8.86 -8.96
CA GLY A 173 -8.54 -7.56 -8.29
C GLY A 173 -9.25 -7.55 -6.93
N THR A 174 -8.58 -7.11 -5.87
CA THR A 174 -9.21 -6.94 -4.54
C THR A 174 -10.05 -5.68 -4.50
N PHE A 175 -9.56 -4.57 -5.04
CA PHE A 175 -10.31 -3.33 -5.19
C PHE A 175 -11.54 -3.57 -6.07
N PHE A 176 -11.38 -4.20 -7.23
CA PHE A 176 -12.50 -4.47 -8.15
C PHE A 176 -13.66 -5.18 -7.46
N ARG A 177 -13.38 -6.27 -6.73
CA ARG A 177 -14.41 -7.01 -6.00
C ARG A 177 -15.00 -6.24 -4.82
N SER A 178 -14.22 -5.38 -4.19
CA SER A 178 -14.68 -4.54 -3.07
C SER A 178 -15.63 -3.47 -3.58
N LEU A 179 -15.23 -2.76 -4.64
CA LEU A 179 -16.05 -1.74 -5.26
C LEU A 179 -17.34 -2.32 -5.84
N GLY A 180 -17.28 -3.44 -6.58
CA GLY A 180 -18.50 -4.05 -7.11
C GLY A 180 -19.51 -4.41 -6.03
N ALA A 181 -19.05 -4.92 -4.89
CA ALA A 181 -19.94 -5.23 -3.76
C ALA A 181 -20.54 -3.95 -3.12
N VAL A 182 -19.72 -2.88 -3.00
CA VAL A 182 -20.17 -1.54 -2.55
C VAL A 182 -21.23 -0.97 -3.48
N LEU A 183 -21.08 -1.12 -4.79
CA LEU A 183 -22.05 -0.68 -5.78
C LEU A 183 -23.31 -1.56 -5.88
N GLY A 184 -23.43 -2.59 -5.05
CA GLY A 184 -24.61 -3.46 -4.98
C GLY A 184 -24.55 -4.71 -5.85
N TYR A 185 -23.52 -4.91 -6.66
CA TYR A 185 -23.36 -6.12 -7.47
C TYR A 185 -23.03 -7.33 -6.59
N ARG A 186 -23.46 -8.51 -7.04
CA ARG A 186 -23.22 -9.80 -6.37
C ARG A 186 -22.68 -10.83 -7.37
N PRO A 187 -21.81 -11.75 -6.94
CA PRO A 187 -21.30 -12.80 -7.82
C PRO A 187 -22.40 -13.81 -8.15
N GLU A 188 -22.17 -14.58 -9.20
CA GLU A 188 -23.04 -15.71 -9.55
C GLU A 188 -23.06 -16.74 -8.41
N GLN A 189 -24.27 -17.17 -8.06
CA GLN A 189 -24.49 -18.14 -6.99
C GLN A 189 -23.78 -19.46 -7.29
N GLY A 190 -23.06 -20.00 -6.31
CA GLY A 190 -22.37 -21.28 -6.44
C GLY A 190 -21.12 -21.26 -7.36
N SER A 191 -20.71 -20.10 -7.88
CA SER A 191 -19.56 -19.95 -8.79
C SER A 191 -18.22 -20.44 -8.22
N LEU A 192 -18.11 -20.60 -6.89
CA LEU A 192 -16.93 -21.11 -6.20
C LEU A 192 -17.06 -22.53 -5.63
N LEU A 193 -18.20 -23.21 -5.79
CA LEU A 193 -18.45 -24.56 -5.23
C LEU A 193 -17.37 -25.57 -5.62
N ASN A 194 -16.89 -25.52 -6.87
CA ASN A 194 -15.88 -26.45 -7.39
C ASN A 194 -14.48 -25.84 -7.47
N LYS A 195 -14.26 -24.64 -6.91
CA LYS A 195 -12.96 -23.96 -6.93
C LYS A 195 -12.17 -24.27 -5.66
N ILE A 196 -10.84 -24.34 -5.78
CA ILE A 196 -9.94 -24.48 -4.62
C ILE A 196 -10.00 -23.22 -3.76
N ASN A 197 -9.93 -22.04 -4.40
CA ASN A 197 -10.05 -20.77 -3.69
C ASN A 197 -11.53 -20.39 -3.51
N LYS A 198 -12.01 -20.44 -2.27
CA LYS A 198 -13.40 -20.11 -1.90
C LYS A 198 -13.68 -18.62 -1.68
N LYS A 199 -12.69 -17.74 -1.86
CA LYS A 199 -12.80 -16.29 -1.54
C LYS A 199 -12.72 -15.37 -2.77
N ASN A 200 -12.14 -15.85 -3.86
CA ASN A 200 -11.91 -15.08 -5.07
C ASN A 200 -13.10 -15.16 -6.04
N PHE A 201 -14.27 -14.70 -5.59
CA PHE A 201 -15.45 -14.63 -6.45
C PHE A 201 -15.25 -13.69 -7.64
N LYS A 202 -16.08 -13.84 -8.66
CA LYS A 202 -16.16 -12.95 -9.82
C LYS A 202 -17.60 -12.54 -10.03
N PHE A 203 -17.80 -11.37 -10.63
CA PHE A 203 -19.14 -10.95 -11.05
C PHE A 203 -19.45 -11.55 -12.43
N SER A 204 -20.71 -11.47 -12.86
CA SER A 204 -21.07 -11.85 -14.22
C SER A 204 -20.37 -10.93 -15.23
N ALA A 205 -20.20 -11.38 -16.47
CA ALA A 205 -19.54 -10.57 -17.50
C ALA A 205 -20.25 -9.22 -17.74
N LYS A 206 -21.58 -9.20 -17.58
CA LYS A 206 -22.39 -7.98 -17.67
C LYS A 206 -22.06 -7.02 -16.53
N ASP A 207 -22.11 -7.51 -15.29
CA ASP A 207 -21.82 -6.68 -14.10
C ASP A 207 -20.36 -6.18 -14.12
N GLU A 208 -19.41 -7.02 -14.57
CA GLU A 208 -18.02 -6.58 -14.71
C GLU A 208 -17.90 -5.39 -15.67
N GLN A 209 -18.63 -5.37 -16.79
CA GLN A 209 -18.64 -4.24 -17.72
C GLN A 209 -19.25 -2.98 -17.10
N GLU A 210 -20.34 -3.12 -16.34
CA GLU A 210 -20.98 -1.98 -15.66
C GLU A 210 -20.06 -1.39 -14.57
N ILE A 211 -19.39 -2.24 -13.79
CA ILE A 211 -18.39 -1.81 -12.80
C ILE A 211 -17.20 -1.14 -13.47
N ILE A 212 -16.68 -1.69 -14.57
CA ILE A 212 -15.56 -1.10 -15.32
C ILE A 212 -15.94 0.28 -15.85
N LYS A 213 -17.13 0.42 -16.44
CA LYS A 213 -17.63 1.71 -16.92
C LYS A 213 -17.69 2.73 -15.78
N TRP A 214 -18.27 2.35 -14.64
CA TRP A 214 -18.33 3.20 -13.46
C TRP A 214 -16.94 3.61 -12.96
N ILE A 215 -15.96 2.70 -12.95
CA ILE A 215 -14.57 2.99 -12.58
C ILE A 215 -13.98 4.07 -13.50
N VAL A 216 -14.09 3.88 -14.82
CA VAL A 216 -13.51 4.80 -15.81
C VAL A 216 -14.11 6.20 -15.70
N GLU A 217 -15.40 6.29 -15.41
CA GLU A 217 -16.13 7.56 -15.29
C GLU A 217 -15.83 8.29 -13.96
N ASN A 218 -15.63 7.56 -12.86
CA ASN A 218 -15.71 8.14 -11.52
C ASN A 218 -14.40 8.09 -10.71
N ILE A 219 -13.40 7.31 -11.15
CA ILE A 219 -12.15 7.12 -10.41
C ILE A 219 -10.97 7.79 -11.12
N GLU A 220 -10.10 8.38 -10.31
CA GLU A 220 -8.79 8.86 -10.73
C GLU A 220 -7.69 7.98 -10.14
N LEU A 221 -6.63 7.80 -10.92
CA LEU A 221 -5.50 6.97 -10.60
C LEU A 221 -4.25 7.85 -10.59
N ASP A 222 -3.38 7.59 -9.63
CA ASP A 222 -1.97 7.88 -9.80
C ASP A 222 -1.07 6.77 -9.27
N TRP A 223 0.18 6.75 -9.71
CA TRP A 223 1.16 5.78 -9.28
C TRP A 223 2.57 6.38 -9.18
N ILE A 224 3.40 5.75 -8.35
CA ILE A 224 4.83 6.03 -8.27
C ILE A 224 5.62 4.73 -8.37
N LEU A 225 6.77 4.78 -9.05
CA LEU A 225 7.72 3.66 -9.03
C LEU A 225 8.42 3.60 -7.68
N ILE A 226 8.70 2.39 -7.21
CA ILE A 226 9.38 2.18 -5.93
C ILE A 226 10.50 1.18 -6.10
N GLU A 227 11.67 1.56 -5.61
CA GLU A 227 12.80 0.67 -5.39
C GLU A 227 12.86 0.32 -3.89
N GLY A 228 12.94 -0.98 -3.56
CA GLY A 228 13.03 -1.46 -2.17
C GLY A 228 11.88 -2.37 -1.73
N ASP A 229 11.72 -2.54 -0.41
CA ASP A 229 10.72 -3.46 0.17
C ASP A 229 9.30 -2.87 0.08
N LEU A 230 8.54 -3.33 -0.91
CA LEU A 230 7.14 -2.97 -1.13
C LEU A 230 6.29 -3.17 0.14
N ASN A 231 6.50 -4.21 0.93
CA ASN A 231 5.63 -4.49 2.08
C ASN A 231 5.68 -3.39 3.15
N PHE A 232 6.84 -2.77 3.32
CA PHE A 232 7.02 -1.63 4.23
C PHE A 232 6.19 -0.42 3.79
N PHE A 233 6.26 -0.08 2.50
CA PHE A 233 5.53 1.07 1.95
C PHE A 233 4.01 0.89 2.02
N GLU A 234 3.50 -0.30 1.70
CA GLU A 234 2.06 -0.59 1.74
C GLU A 234 1.45 -0.34 3.12
N GLY A 235 2.09 -0.88 4.17
CA GLY A 235 1.60 -0.71 5.53
C GLY A 235 1.57 0.76 5.94
N ASN A 236 2.58 1.54 5.58
CA ASN A 236 2.68 2.93 6.02
C ASN A 236 1.64 3.82 5.35
N TYR A 237 1.46 3.72 4.04
CA TYR A 237 0.48 4.56 3.33
C TYR A 237 -0.95 4.16 3.65
N ILE A 238 -1.26 2.87 3.78
CA ILE A 238 -2.59 2.42 4.21
C ILE A 238 -2.87 2.86 5.65
N ARG A 239 -1.91 2.79 6.58
CA ARG A 239 -2.12 3.27 7.96
C ARG A 239 -2.24 4.79 8.06
N LYS A 240 -1.46 5.53 7.27
CA LYS A 240 -1.48 7.01 7.24
C LYS A 240 -2.78 7.52 6.65
N TYR A 241 -3.09 7.12 5.42
CA TYR A 241 -4.23 7.65 4.68
C TYR A 241 -5.52 6.90 4.93
N LYS A 242 -5.48 5.68 5.50
CA LYS A 242 -6.66 4.90 5.83
C LYS A 242 -7.66 4.90 4.66
N PRO A 243 -7.31 4.37 3.47
CA PRO A 243 -8.21 4.43 2.31
C PRO A 243 -9.53 3.71 2.57
N LEU A 244 -10.62 4.18 1.96
CA LEU A 244 -11.97 3.67 2.23
C LEU A 244 -12.09 2.14 2.08
N LEU A 245 -11.51 1.58 1.02
CA LEU A 245 -11.72 0.20 0.59
C LEU A 245 -10.55 -0.76 0.87
N ASN A 246 -9.49 -0.30 1.54
CA ASN A 246 -8.46 -1.19 2.04
C ASN A 246 -8.94 -1.86 3.34
N ILE A 247 -9.12 -3.19 3.31
CA ILE A 247 -9.47 -3.98 4.51
C ILE A 247 -8.21 -4.35 5.29
N ASP A 248 -7.20 -4.87 4.59
CA ASP A 248 -5.95 -5.29 5.20
C ASP A 248 -5.08 -4.08 5.54
N LYS A 249 -4.39 -4.14 6.69
CA LYS A 249 -3.46 -3.11 7.20
C LYS A 249 -4.08 -1.73 7.49
N ASN A 250 -5.38 -1.55 7.26
CA ASN A 250 -6.10 -0.32 7.55
C ASN A 250 -6.62 -0.32 9.00
N PRO A 251 -6.16 0.60 9.86
CA PRO A 251 -6.63 0.68 11.25
C PRO A 251 -8.09 1.17 11.36
N LEU A 252 -8.63 1.82 10.32
CA LEU A 252 -10.03 2.22 10.20
C LEU A 252 -10.73 1.46 9.06
N LYS A 253 -10.47 0.15 8.94
CA LYS A 253 -11.22 -0.70 8.02
C LYS A 253 -12.71 -0.67 8.36
N LEU A 254 -13.56 -0.64 7.34
CA LEU A 254 -15.02 -0.59 7.50
C LEU A 254 -15.61 -1.99 7.72
N LEU A 255 -16.51 -2.10 8.69
CA LEU A 255 -17.23 -3.34 8.97
C LEU A 255 -18.21 -3.65 7.85
N GLU A 256 -18.87 -2.63 7.33
CA GLU A 256 -19.81 -2.62 6.22
C GLU A 256 -19.17 -3.26 4.98
N LEU A 257 -17.95 -2.84 4.65
CA LEU A 257 -17.21 -3.41 3.52
C LEU A 257 -16.86 -4.88 3.76
N SER A 258 -16.43 -5.22 4.97
CA SER A 258 -16.10 -6.60 5.34
C SER A 258 -17.32 -7.51 5.25
N THR A 259 -18.49 -6.99 5.65
CA THR A 259 -19.79 -7.68 5.61
C THR A 259 -20.24 -7.91 4.18
N LEU A 260 -20.21 -6.88 3.32
CA LEU A 260 -20.53 -7.02 1.89
C LEU A 260 -19.61 -8.03 1.19
N ARG A 261 -18.31 -8.03 1.53
CA ARG A 261 -17.35 -8.99 0.98
C ARG A 261 -17.65 -10.42 1.45
N ALA A 262 -18.06 -10.60 2.70
CA ALA A 262 -18.45 -11.90 3.24
C ALA A 262 -19.74 -12.41 2.57
N GLU A 263 -20.76 -11.56 2.42
CA GLU A 263 -22.01 -11.88 1.73
C GLU A 263 -21.76 -12.37 0.29
N CYS A 264 -20.93 -11.65 -0.49
CA CYS A 264 -20.56 -12.09 -1.83
C CYS A 264 -19.85 -13.46 -1.82
N VAL A 265 -18.98 -13.72 -0.83
CA VAL A 265 -18.32 -15.02 -0.68
C VAL A 265 -19.35 -16.10 -0.36
N GLU A 266 -20.31 -15.84 0.51
CA GLU A 266 -21.38 -16.78 0.87
C GLU A 266 -22.25 -17.13 -0.35
N ILE A 267 -22.73 -16.12 -1.08
CA ILE A 267 -23.51 -16.32 -2.32
C ILE A 267 -22.74 -17.20 -3.30
N ALA A 268 -21.47 -16.88 -3.55
CA ALA A 268 -20.63 -17.62 -4.48
C ALA A 268 -20.35 -19.08 -4.05
N ASN A 269 -20.49 -19.40 -2.76
CA ASN A 269 -20.32 -20.75 -2.23
C ASN A 269 -21.65 -21.45 -1.90
N SER A 270 -22.79 -20.77 -1.99
CA SER A 270 -24.10 -21.36 -1.70
C SER A 270 -24.57 -22.27 -2.84
N MET A 271 -25.32 -23.31 -2.50
CA MET A 271 -25.94 -24.19 -3.48
C MET A 271 -27.09 -23.46 -4.19
N ASN A 272 -27.14 -23.56 -5.51
CA ASN A 272 -28.28 -23.10 -6.28
C ASN A 272 -29.38 -24.17 -6.21
N PHE A 273 -30.40 -23.94 -5.37
CA PHE A 273 -31.52 -24.88 -5.23
C PHE A 273 -32.52 -24.85 -6.41
N LYS A 274 -32.25 -24.08 -7.49
CA LYS A 274 -33.12 -24.03 -8.68
C LYS A 274 -32.87 -25.16 -9.71
N ALA A 275 -32.34 -26.31 -9.30
CA ALA A 275 -32.12 -27.45 -10.19
C ALA A 275 -32.40 -28.80 -9.51
N LEU A 276 -33.59 -28.93 -8.93
CA LEU A 276 -34.24 -30.21 -8.64
C LEU A 276 -35.63 -30.20 -9.27
#